data_AF-A0AAP6CZ22-F1
#
_entry.id   AF-A0AAP6CZ22-F1
#
_cell.length_a   1.000
_cell.length_b   1.000
_cell.length_c   1.000
_cell.angle_alpha   90.00
_cell.angle_beta   90.00
_cell.angle_gamma   90.00
#
_symmetry.space_group_name_H-M   'P 1'
#
loop_
_entity.id
_entity.type
_entity.pdbx_description
1 polymer ?
#
loop_
_entity_poly.entity_id
_entity_poly.type
_entity_poly.pdbx_seq_one_letter_code
_entity_poly.pdbx_strand_id
1 'polypeptide(L)'
;MWEQGFVLAILLGIITCLLVTKIKPSYVFAGAAFIAFMAGMMDSTTIAANFTNSSLLTLVLLILASCALEKTLLISWVSRSISEGHLGSVIAKLGLSTALLSSFTNNTAVVVSLIGAIKRNQQHAPSKLLIPLSYAAIFGGTLTLIGTSTNLIINSFVEDAGLPSLSFFTPTMIGLAVLAGGLLILIPLSYLLPSYDDQNQEDLPYFLESRVEPGSPLVGRTISENNLRALRKLFLAEVVRDGVTVSSVGPDFVLKAKDRLLFCGDVESVATLQEIPGLTLFGQQHLNGQNFIEVVVSSSATFCHKTLKERRFRERFDAVVVAIRRGHERLEGGLGSITLAPGDTLVLVPGKRFESE
;
A
#
# COMPACT_ATOMS: atom_id res chain seq x y z
N MET A 1 15.50 47.21 -20.40
CA MET A 1 16.48 46.42 -19.62
C MET A 1 16.06 46.20 -18.18
N TRP A 2 15.57 47.23 -17.46
CA TRP A 2 15.06 47.05 -16.08
C TRP A 2 13.90 46.05 -15.99
N GLU A 3 12.91 46.15 -16.87
CA GLU A 3 11.76 45.22 -16.94
C GLU A 3 12.20 43.76 -17.12
N GLN A 4 13.15 43.50 -18.01
CA GLN A 4 13.70 42.15 -18.24
C GLN A 4 14.43 41.62 -17.00
N GLY A 5 15.23 42.47 -16.33
CA GLY A 5 15.90 42.10 -15.08
C GLY A 5 14.92 41.79 -13.96
N PHE A 6 13.82 42.55 -13.87
CA PHE A 6 12.77 42.33 -12.89
C PHE A 6 12.03 41.01 -13.13
N VAL A 7 11.63 40.73 -14.38
CA VAL A 7 10.98 39.46 -14.75
C VAL A 7 11.90 38.28 -14.45
N LEU A 8 13.20 38.39 -14.77
CA LEU A 8 14.19 37.36 -14.46
C LEU A 8 14.33 37.15 -12.95
N ALA A 9 14.34 38.22 -12.16
CA ALA A 9 14.40 38.14 -10.70
C ALA A 9 13.17 37.44 -10.11
N ILE A 10 11.97 37.74 -10.62
CA ILE A 10 10.75 37.04 -10.23
C ILE A 10 10.84 35.55 -10.59
N LEU A 11 11.28 35.21 -11.79
CA LEU A 11 11.37 33.83 -12.25
C LEU A 11 12.37 33.02 -11.42
N LEU A 12 13.55 33.58 -11.14
CA LEU A 12 14.52 32.99 -10.22
C LEU A 12 13.94 32.84 -8.82
N GLY A 13 13.23 33.86 -8.33
CA GLY A 13 12.55 33.83 -7.03
C GLY A 13 11.51 32.70 -6.93
N ILE A 14 10.68 32.50 -7.97
CA ILE A 14 9.72 31.39 -8.05
C ILE A 14 10.46 30.06 -8.00
N ILE A 15 11.49 29.86 -8.84
CA ILE A 15 12.24 28.61 -8.90
C ILE A 15 12.91 28.30 -7.55
N THR A 16 13.62 29.27 -6.95
CA THR A 16 14.26 29.10 -5.65
C THR A 16 13.24 28.79 -4.55
N CYS A 17 12.09 29.48 -4.54
CA CYS A 17 11.04 29.24 -3.56
C CYS A 17 10.46 27.82 -3.69
N LEU A 18 10.19 27.36 -4.92
CA LEU A 18 9.67 26.00 -5.18
C LEU A 18 10.68 24.90 -4.83
N LEU A 19 11.98 25.17 -4.95
CA LEU A 19 13.04 24.19 -4.62
C LEU A 19 13.35 24.13 -3.12
N VAL A 20 13.37 25.28 -2.44
CA VAL A 20 13.85 25.38 -1.05
C VAL A 20 12.72 25.30 -0.03
N THR A 21 11.51 25.72 -0.39
CA THR A 21 10.38 25.82 0.55
C THR A 21 9.32 24.76 0.27
N LYS A 22 8.47 24.49 1.29
CA LYS A 22 7.29 23.63 1.17
C LYS A 22 6.00 24.43 0.91
N ILE A 23 6.13 25.69 0.49
CA ILE A 23 4.97 26.55 0.21
C ILE A 23 4.22 25.97 -0.99
N LYS A 24 2.89 25.92 -0.93
CA LYS A 24 2.08 25.41 -2.05
C LYS A 24 2.38 26.23 -3.31
N PRO A 25 2.59 25.60 -4.49
CA PRO A 25 2.92 26.31 -5.72
C PRO A 25 1.93 27.44 -6.05
N SER A 26 0.64 27.23 -5.79
CA SER A 26 -0.41 28.23 -6.01
C SER A 26 -0.14 29.55 -5.29
N TYR A 27 0.38 29.54 -4.06
CA TYR A 27 0.72 30.76 -3.33
C TYR A 27 1.96 31.45 -3.89
N VAL A 28 2.95 30.67 -4.33
CA VAL A 28 4.18 31.20 -4.93
C VAL A 28 3.85 31.92 -6.24
N PHE A 29 3.06 31.29 -7.12
CA PHE A 29 2.62 31.89 -8.39
C PHE A 29 1.69 33.09 -8.16
N ALA A 30 0.74 33.01 -7.23
CA ALA A 30 -0.15 34.13 -6.91
C ALA A 30 0.62 35.33 -6.34
N GLY A 31 1.59 35.08 -5.44
CA GLY A 31 2.46 36.12 -4.89
C GLY A 31 3.32 36.78 -5.96
N ALA A 32 3.91 35.98 -6.88
CA ALA A 32 4.67 36.52 -8.00
C ALA A 32 3.81 37.37 -8.94
N ALA A 33 2.59 36.91 -9.27
CA ALA A 33 1.65 37.67 -10.08
C ALA A 33 1.23 38.98 -9.39
N PHE A 34 1.02 38.96 -8.07
CA PHE A 34 0.69 40.14 -7.27
C PHE A 34 1.85 41.16 -7.24
N ILE A 35 3.09 40.70 -7.06
CA ILE A 35 4.28 41.55 -7.10
C ILE A 35 4.44 42.18 -8.50
N ALA A 36 4.25 41.41 -9.56
CA ALA A 36 4.31 41.92 -10.93
C ALA A 36 3.19 42.94 -11.24
N PHE A 37 1.98 42.74 -10.70
CA PHE A 37 0.88 43.71 -10.78
C PHE A 37 1.22 45.01 -10.04
N MET A 38 1.71 44.91 -8.80
CA MET A 38 2.11 46.08 -7.99
C MET A 38 3.28 46.86 -8.61
N ALA A 39 4.17 46.18 -9.33
CA ALA A 39 5.25 46.80 -10.08
C ALA A 39 4.80 47.47 -11.39
N GLY A 40 3.51 47.42 -11.72
CA GLY A 40 2.95 48.02 -12.95
C GLY A 40 3.30 47.26 -14.22
N MET A 41 3.78 46.03 -14.12
CA MET A 41 4.18 45.21 -15.28
C MET A 41 3.01 44.49 -15.95
N MET A 42 1.87 44.37 -15.26
CA MET A 42 0.65 43.79 -15.80
C MET A 42 -0.53 44.67 -15.44
N ASP A 43 -1.45 44.88 -16.38
CA ASP A 43 -2.71 45.54 -16.12
C ASP A 43 -3.77 44.54 -15.62
N SER A 44 -4.76 45.07 -14.91
CA SER A 44 -5.94 44.35 -14.43
C SER A 44 -6.66 43.61 -15.56
N THR A 45 -6.71 44.20 -16.75
CA THR A 45 -7.29 43.62 -17.96
C THR A 45 -6.51 42.39 -18.43
N THR A 46 -5.16 42.46 -18.42
CA THR A 46 -4.29 41.35 -18.79
C THR A 46 -4.41 40.18 -17.83
N ILE A 47 -4.49 40.45 -16.52
CA ILE A 47 -4.68 39.40 -15.50
C ILE A 47 -6.06 38.74 -15.69
N ALA A 48 -7.12 39.53 -15.85
CA ALA A 48 -8.46 39.01 -16.06
C ALA A 48 -8.59 38.19 -17.36
N ALA A 49 -7.93 38.63 -18.44
CA ALA A 49 -7.90 37.90 -19.71
C ALA A 49 -7.21 36.54 -19.58
N ASN A 50 -6.08 36.47 -18.87
CA ASN A 50 -5.38 35.20 -18.62
C ASN A 50 -6.19 34.24 -17.73
N PHE A 51 -6.94 34.75 -16.74
CA PHE A 51 -7.81 33.93 -15.90
C PHE A 51 -9.06 33.41 -16.62
N THR A 52 -9.56 34.14 -17.62
CA THR A 52 -10.80 33.81 -18.36
C THR A 52 -10.49 33.15 -19.71
N ASN A 53 -9.26 32.68 -19.92
CA ASN A 53 -8.88 32.03 -21.17
C ASN A 53 -9.80 30.81 -21.44
N SER A 54 -10.30 30.70 -22.67
CA SER A 54 -11.23 29.63 -23.06
C SER A 54 -10.64 28.23 -22.83
N SER A 55 -9.33 28.06 -23.04
CA SER A 55 -8.60 26.82 -22.76
C SER A 55 -8.66 26.42 -21.28
N LEU A 56 -8.58 27.39 -20.36
CA LEU A 56 -8.69 27.16 -18.91
C LEU A 56 -10.12 26.73 -18.52
N LEU A 57 -11.14 27.30 -19.15
CA LEU A 57 -12.53 26.93 -18.88
C LEU A 57 -12.86 25.52 -19.40
N THR A 58 -12.40 25.19 -20.60
CA THR A 58 -12.48 23.83 -21.16
C THR A 58 -11.76 22.83 -20.27
N LEU A 59 -10.58 23.19 -19.73
CA LEU A 59 -9.84 22.36 -18.78
C LEU A 59 -10.65 22.02 -17.53
N VAL A 60 -11.23 23.03 -16.87
CA VAL A 60 -12.02 22.81 -15.64
C VAL A 60 -13.20 21.88 -15.91
N LEU A 61 -13.92 22.10 -17.02
CA LEU A 61 -15.07 21.27 -17.40
C LEU A 61 -14.66 19.80 -17.65
N LEU A 62 -13.55 19.61 -18.36
CA LEU A 62 -13.05 18.28 -18.68
C LEU A 62 -12.45 17.56 -17.46
N ILE A 63 -11.81 18.26 -16.52
CA ILE A 63 -11.38 17.68 -15.23
C ILE A 63 -12.59 17.21 -14.41
N LEU A 64 -13.66 18.01 -14.36
CA LEU A 64 -14.89 17.61 -13.67
C LEU A 64 -15.50 16.35 -14.29
N ALA A 65 -15.48 16.23 -15.62
CA ALA A 65 -15.91 15.02 -16.33
C ALA A 65 -14.99 13.81 -16.01
N SER A 66 -13.67 14.02 -15.94
CA SER A 66 -12.70 12.99 -15.55
C SER A 66 -13.00 12.41 -14.17
N CYS A 67 -13.28 13.25 -13.17
CA CYS A 67 -13.58 12.80 -11.81
C CYS A 67 -14.81 11.86 -11.74
N ALA A 68 -15.79 12.04 -12.62
CA ALA A 68 -16.95 11.16 -12.71
C ALA A 68 -16.61 9.78 -13.32
N LEU A 69 -15.70 9.76 -14.30
CA LEU A 69 -15.23 8.53 -14.96
C LEU A 69 -14.32 7.69 -14.05
N GLU A 70 -13.46 8.35 -13.25
CA GLU A 70 -12.48 7.70 -12.38
C GLU A 70 -13.13 6.68 -11.42
N LYS A 71 -14.24 7.02 -10.76
CA LYS A 71 -14.86 6.13 -9.76
C LYS A 71 -15.51 4.87 -10.34
N THR A 72 -15.91 4.88 -11.61
CA THR A 72 -16.78 3.83 -12.18
C THR A 72 -16.00 2.81 -13.01
N LEU A 73 -14.90 3.23 -13.65
CA LEU A 73 -14.22 2.42 -14.68
C LEU A 73 -12.89 1.80 -14.22
N LEU A 74 -12.17 2.42 -13.28
CA LEU A 74 -10.77 2.11 -13.01
C LEU A 74 -10.54 0.73 -12.38
N ILE A 75 -11.37 0.35 -11.41
CA ILE A 75 -11.07 -0.80 -10.53
C ILE A 75 -11.42 -2.15 -11.19
N SER A 76 -12.55 -2.24 -11.88
CA SER A 76 -13.04 -3.51 -12.45
C SER A 76 -12.25 -3.94 -13.69
N TRP A 77 -11.77 -2.99 -14.50
CA TRP A 77 -11.05 -3.26 -15.75
C TRP A 77 -9.60 -3.70 -15.51
N VAL A 78 -8.92 -3.06 -14.55
CA VAL A 78 -7.52 -3.38 -14.24
C VAL A 78 -7.39 -4.70 -13.47
N SER A 79 -8.33 -5.02 -12.57
CA SER A 79 -8.35 -6.29 -11.87
C SER A 79 -8.42 -7.50 -12.80
N ARG A 80 -9.03 -7.37 -14.00
CA ARG A 80 -9.05 -8.43 -15.02
C ARG A 80 -7.76 -8.52 -15.83
N SER A 81 -7.08 -7.40 -16.07
CA SER A 81 -5.85 -7.37 -16.87
C SER A 81 -4.62 -7.93 -16.14
N ILE A 82 -4.64 -7.94 -14.80
CA ILE A 82 -3.51 -8.34 -13.96
C ILE A 82 -3.52 -9.85 -13.61
N SER A 83 -4.65 -10.55 -13.80
CA SER A 83 -4.88 -11.86 -13.19
C SER A 83 -4.16 -13.04 -13.84
N GLU A 84 -3.74 -12.95 -15.12
CA GLU A 84 -3.21 -14.11 -15.86
C GLU A 84 -2.21 -13.73 -16.95
N GLY A 85 -1.00 -14.31 -16.89
CA GLY A 85 -0.04 -14.33 -18.01
C GLY A 85 1.43 -14.11 -17.61
N HIS A 86 2.31 -14.21 -18.60
CA HIS A 86 3.73 -13.85 -18.47
C HIS A 86 3.89 -12.35 -18.17
N LEU A 87 4.92 -11.98 -17.40
CA LEU A 87 5.16 -10.60 -16.93
C LEU A 87 5.04 -9.55 -18.05
N GLY A 88 5.67 -9.78 -19.22
CA GLY A 88 5.59 -8.86 -20.35
C GLY A 88 4.18 -8.69 -20.92
N SER A 89 3.36 -9.74 -20.95
CA SER A 89 1.96 -9.66 -21.39
C SER A 89 1.11 -8.89 -20.37
N VAL A 90 1.32 -9.14 -19.08
CA VAL A 90 0.65 -8.41 -18.00
C VAL A 90 0.99 -6.93 -18.08
N ILE A 91 2.26 -6.58 -18.29
CA ILE A 91 2.71 -5.20 -18.42
C ILE A 91 2.19 -4.52 -19.69
N ALA A 92 2.12 -5.24 -20.82
CA ALA A 92 1.52 -4.70 -22.03
C ALA A 92 0.02 -4.40 -21.85
N LYS A 93 -0.74 -5.34 -21.27
CA LYS A 93 -2.18 -5.17 -20.98
C LYS A 93 -2.42 -4.05 -19.96
N LEU A 94 -1.64 -4.06 -18.87
CA LEU A 94 -1.70 -3.05 -17.83
C LEU A 94 -1.34 -1.67 -18.40
N GLY A 95 -0.26 -1.60 -19.17
CA GLY A 95 0.23 -0.38 -19.77
C GLY A 95 -0.77 0.22 -20.76
N LEU A 96 -1.34 -0.59 -21.65
CA LEU A 96 -2.35 -0.15 -22.60
C LEU A 96 -3.62 0.33 -21.88
N SER A 97 -4.11 -0.44 -20.91
CA SER A 97 -5.32 -0.08 -20.15
C SER A 97 -5.11 1.21 -19.36
N THR A 98 -3.96 1.33 -18.69
CA THR A 98 -3.59 2.52 -17.91
C THR A 98 -3.43 3.73 -18.80
N ALA A 99 -2.77 3.58 -19.96
CA ALA A 99 -2.59 4.66 -20.91
C ALA A 99 -3.93 5.17 -21.46
N LEU A 100 -4.85 4.26 -21.77
CA LEU A 100 -6.21 4.61 -22.21
C LEU A 100 -7.01 5.31 -21.12
N LEU A 101 -6.85 4.93 -19.85
CA LEU A 101 -7.53 5.62 -18.75
C LEU A 101 -6.93 7.01 -18.53
N SER A 102 -5.61 7.09 -18.51
CA SER A 102 -4.84 8.33 -18.31
C SER A 102 -4.97 9.32 -19.46
N SER A 103 -5.39 8.87 -20.65
CA SER A 103 -5.67 9.78 -21.76
C SER A 103 -6.94 10.58 -21.57
N PHE A 104 -7.84 10.18 -20.66
CA PHE A 104 -9.06 10.94 -20.36
C PHE A 104 -9.08 11.47 -18.93
N THR A 105 -8.09 11.10 -18.13
CA THR A 105 -8.09 11.37 -16.69
C THR A 105 -6.73 11.81 -16.19
N ASN A 106 -6.66 12.26 -14.94
CA ASN A 106 -5.39 12.70 -14.37
C ASN A 106 -4.47 11.51 -14.10
N ASN A 107 -3.26 11.54 -14.68
CA ASN A 107 -2.21 10.54 -14.47
C ASN A 107 -2.03 10.14 -13.00
N THR A 108 -2.04 11.10 -12.08
CA THR A 108 -1.88 10.85 -10.64
C THR A 108 -3.06 10.09 -10.05
N ALA A 109 -4.28 10.45 -10.43
CA ALA A 109 -5.50 9.82 -9.92
C ALA A 109 -5.60 8.36 -10.39
N VAL A 110 -5.26 8.09 -11.66
CA VAL A 110 -5.18 6.74 -12.21
C VAL A 110 -4.22 5.89 -11.40
N VAL A 111 -2.97 6.34 -11.21
CA VAL A 111 -1.97 5.58 -10.45
C VAL A 111 -2.47 5.31 -9.03
N VAL A 112 -2.92 6.33 -8.30
CA VAL A 112 -3.39 6.18 -6.91
C VAL A 112 -4.56 5.21 -6.80
N SER A 113 -5.53 5.29 -7.71
CA SER A 113 -6.68 4.39 -7.72
C SER A 113 -6.32 2.92 -7.98
N LEU A 114 -5.22 2.67 -8.69
CA LEU A 114 -4.80 1.35 -9.13
C LEU A 114 -3.76 0.70 -8.20
N ILE A 115 -3.10 1.47 -7.32
CA ILE A 115 -2.12 0.92 -6.34
C ILE A 115 -2.72 -0.24 -5.54
N GLY A 116 -3.95 -0.09 -5.02
CA GLY A 116 -4.58 -1.13 -4.21
C GLY A 116 -4.86 -2.42 -4.99
N ALA A 117 -5.27 -2.30 -6.27
CA ALA A 117 -5.49 -3.44 -7.15
C ALA A 117 -4.18 -4.15 -7.52
N ILE A 118 -3.10 -3.40 -7.74
CA ILE A 118 -1.76 -3.92 -8.04
C ILE A 118 -1.17 -4.63 -6.82
N LYS A 119 -1.31 -4.06 -5.62
CA LYS A 119 -0.81 -4.66 -4.38
C LYS A 119 -1.48 -5.99 -4.02
N ARG A 120 -2.75 -6.17 -4.42
CA ARG A 120 -3.49 -7.43 -4.22
C ARG A 120 -3.15 -8.52 -5.24
N ASN A 121 -2.29 -8.24 -6.22
CA ASN A 121 -1.88 -9.24 -7.20
C ASN A 121 -0.97 -10.29 -6.56
N GLN A 122 -1.35 -11.57 -6.69
CA GLN A 122 -0.57 -12.69 -6.14
C GLN A 122 0.46 -13.27 -7.12
N GLN A 123 0.37 -12.95 -8.42
CA GLN A 123 1.23 -13.59 -9.44
C GLN A 123 2.56 -12.86 -9.68
N HIS A 124 2.58 -11.54 -9.57
CA HIS A 124 3.76 -10.73 -9.87
C HIS A 124 3.96 -9.67 -8.79
N ALA A 125 5.19 -9.52 -8.30
CA ALA A 125 5.52 -8.56 -7.25
C ALA A 125 5.06 -7.13 -7.62
N PRO A 126 4.39 -6.41 -6.70
CA PRO A 126 3.89 -5.05 -6.96
C PRO A 126 4.99 -4.09 -7.45
N SER A 127 6.22 -4.23 -6.96
CA SER A 127 7.36 -3.39 -7.37
C SER A 127 7.65 -3.46 -8.88
N LYS A 128 7.41 -4.61 -9.50
CA LYS A 128 7.60 -4.81 -10.95
C LYS A 128 6.47 -4.26 -11.79
N LEU A 129 5.32 -3.95 -11.18
CA LEU A 129 4.13 -3.44 -11.89
C LEU A 129 3.90 -1.94 -11.67
N LEU A 130 4.27 -1.40 -10.51
CA LEU A 130 4.04 0.01 -10.16
C LEU A 130 4.85 0.99 -11.02
N ILE A 131 6.10 0.68 -11.34
CA ILE A 131 6.91 1.51 -12.25
C ILE A 131 6.32 1.49 -13.67
N PRO A 132 6.04 0.32 -14.29
CA PRO A 132 5.28 0.24 -15.53
C PRO A 132 3.99 1.04 -15.56
N LEU A 133 3.18 0.90 -14.50
CA LEU A 133 1.92 1.60 -14.35
C LEU A 133 2.12 3.12 -14.40
N SER A 134 3.08 3.65 -13.64
CA SER A 134 3.35 5.08 -13.56
C SER A 134 3.76 5.66 -14.91
N TYR A 135 4.66 4.98 -15.62
CA TYR A 135 5.10 5.44 -16.94
C TYR A 135 4.01 5.30 -18.01
N ALA A 136 3.23 4.22 -17.96
CA ALA A 136 2.09 4.04 -18.86
C ALA A 136 1.03 5.14 -18.66
N ALA A 137 0.79 5.58 -17.43
CA ALA A 137 -0.07 6.72 -17.15
C ALA A 137 0.50 8.01 -17.78
N ILE A 138 1.80 8.28 -17.62
CA ILE A 138 2.46 9.43 -18.24
C ILE A 138 2.33 9.39 -19.77
N PHE A 139 2.60 8.25 -20.41
CA PHE A 139 2.47 8.09 -21.86
C PHE A 139 1.01 8.25 -22.30
N GLY A 140 0.06 7.70 -21.55
CA GLY A 140 -1.37 7.85 -21.81
C GLY A 140 -1.83 9.30 -21.82
N GLY A 141 -1.35 10.10 -20.87
CA GLY A 141 -1.67 11.52 -20.81
C GLY A 141 -1.27 12.29 -22.08
N THR A 142 -0.27 11.81 -22.83
CA THR A 142 0.16 12.45 -24.08
C THR A 142 -0.78 12.18 -25.27
N LEU A 143 -1.73 11.25 -25.15
CA LEU A 143 -2.60 10.84 -26.26
C LEU A 143 -3.69 11.86 -26.60
N THR A 144 -4.15 12.65 -25.64
CA THR A 144 -5.25 13.62 -25.87
C THR A 144 -4.86 14.99 -25.40
N LEU A 145 -5.63 15.99 -25.81
CA LEU A 145 -5.43 17.36 -25.38
C LEU A 145 -5.61 17.52 -23.86
N ILE A 146 -6.52 16.77 -23.24
CA ILE A 146 -6.84 16.86 -21.81
C ILE A 146 -5.91 15.99 -20.93
N GLY A 147 -5.25 14.99 -21.50
CA GLY A 147 -4.51 14.00 -20.72
C GLY A 147 -3.34 14.58 -19.91
N THR A 148 -2.77 15.73 -20.30
CA THR A 148 -1.82 16.47 -19.46
C THR A 148 -2.09 17.97 -19.45
N SER A 149 -1.74 18.62 -18.33
CA SER A 149 -1.73 20.09 -18.23
C SER A 149 -0.80 20.75 -19.25
N THR A 150 0.29 20.08 -19.65
CA THR A 150 1.24 20.60 -20.65
C THR A 150 0.60 20.74 -22.03
N ASN A 151 -0.23 19.78 -22.45
CA ASN A 151 -0.92 19.85 -23.74
C ASN A 151 -1.89 21.04 -23.82
N LEU A 152 -2.47 21.42 -22.68
CA LEU A 152 -3.38 22.56 -22.58
C LEU A 152 -2.64 23.90 -22.56
N ILE A 153 -1.46 23.95 -21.94
CA ILE A 153 -0.57 25.12 -22.03
C ILE A 153 -0.14 25.31 -23.49
N ILE A 154 0.20 24.23 -24.20
CA ILE A 154 0.52 24.30 -25.64
C ILE A 154 -0.69 24.83 -26.43
N ASN A 155 -1.90 24.34 -26.14
CA ASN A 155 -3.11 24.88 -26.78
C ASN A 155 -3.30 26.38 -26.54
N SER A 156 -3.07 26.82 -25.31
CA SER A 156 -3.17 28.23 -24.94
C SER A 156 -2.18 29.08 -25.74
N PHE A 157 -0.93 28.61 -25.91
CA PHE A 157 0.06 29.31 -26.74
C PHE A 157 -0.28 29.31 -28.24
N VAL A 158 -0.94 28.26 -28.74
CA VAL A 158 -1.43 28.22 -30.12
C VAL A 158 -2.54 29.25 -30.32
N GLU A 159 -3.49 29.32 -29.40
CA GLU A 159 -4.56 30.34 -29.40
C GLU A 159 -3.99 31.77 -29.29
N ASP A 160 -3.01 31.99 -28.40
CA ASP A 160 -2.33 33.28 -28.22
C ASP A 160 -1.55 33.72 -29.47
N ALA A 161 -1.07 32.77 -30.28
CA ALA A 161 -0.43 33.03 -31.57
C ALA A 161 -1.43 33.38 -32.69
N GLY A 162 -2.74 33.41 -32.39
CA GLY A 162 -3.81 33.69 -33.35
C GLY A 162 -4.19 32.49 -34.22
N LEU A 163 -3.75 31.28 -33.86
CA LEU A 163 -4.13 30.04 -34.53
C LEU A 163 -5.39 29.44 -33.89
N PRO A 164 -6.17 28.64 -34.63
CA PRO A 164 -7.32 27.94 -34.05
C PRO A 164 -6.86 26.94 -32.97
N SER A 165 -7.71 26.77 -31.95
CA SER A 165 -7.53 25.78 -30.89
C SER A 165 -7.25 24.39 -31.48
N LEU A 166 -6.33 23.66 -30.86
CA LEU A 166 -6.02 22.28 -31.21
C LEU A 166 -7.26 21.40 -31.01
N SER A 167 -7.45 20.45 -31.93
CA SER A 167 -8.49 19.44 -31.80
C SER A 167 -8.15 18.47 -30.66
N PHE A 168 -9.18 17.87 -30.07
CA PHE A 168 -9.05 16.96 -28.93
C PHE A 168 -8.02 15.84 -29.16
N PHE A 169 -7.97 15.30 -30.39
CA PHE A 169 -7.09 14.20 -30.79
C PHE A 169 -5.85 14.65 -31.58
N THR A 170 -5.56 15.95 -31.68
CA THR A 170 -4.35 16.43 -32.36
C THR A 170 -3.04 15.79 -31.84
N PRO A 171 -2.80 15.61 -30.52
CA PRO A 171 -1.55 14.99 -30.06
C PRO A 171 -1.51 13.46 -30.23
N THR A 172 -2.64 12.81 -30.53
CA THR A 172 -2.78 11.33 -30.54
C THR A 172 -1.72 10.63 -31.38
N MET A 173 -1.41 11.15 -32.57
CA MET A 173 -0.46 10.49 -33.47
C MET A 173 0.94 10.43 -32.86
N ILE A 174 1.38 11.54 -32.25
CA ILE A 174 2.66 11.63 -31.55
C ILE A 174 2.60 10.81 -30.26
N GLY A 175 1.52 10.93 -29.49
CA GLY A 175 1.31 10.19 -28.26
C GLY A 175 1.30 8.68 -28.46
N LEU A 176 0.75 8.18 -29.57
CA LEU A 176 0.77 6.76 -29.93
C LEU A 176 2.19 6.28 -30.22
N ALA A 177 3.00 7.08 -30.93
CA ALA A 177 4.41 6.75 -31.16
C ALA A 177 5.21 6.70 -29.84
N VAL A 178 4.97 7.66 -28.95
CA VAL A 178 5.57 7.70 -27.61
C VAL A 178 5.12 6.53 -26.75
N LEU A 179 3.82 6.19 -26.76
CA LEU A 179 3.28 5.05 -26.02
C LEU A 179 3.85 3.73 -26.53
N ALA A 180 3.89 3.53 -27.85
CA ALA A 180 4.43 2.32 -28.45
C ALA A 180 5.93 2.17 -28.14
N GLY A 181 6.73 3.22 -28.36
CA GLY A 181 8.15 3.22 -28.02
C GLY A 181 8.41 3.04 -26.52
N GLY A 182 7.60 3.71 -25.70
CA GLY A 182 7.65 3.61 -24.24
C GLY A 182 7.37 2.19 -23.76
N LEU A 183 6.29 1.55 -24.24
CA LEU A 183 5.97 0.17 -23.89
C LEU A 183 7.03 -0.83 -24.40
N LEU A 184 7.57 -0.62 -25.60
CA LEU A 184 8.65 -1.46 -26.15
C LEU A 184 9.92 -1.41 -25.30
N ILE A 185 10.23 -0.27 -24.68
CA ILE A 185 11.36 -0.13 -23.75
C ILE A 185 10.99 -0.67 -22.37
N LEU A 186 9.77 -0.41 -21.93
CA LEU A 186 9.35 -0.65 -20.56
C LEU A 186 9.09 -2.13 -20.26
N ILE A 187 8.58 -2.89 -21.24
CA ILE A 187 8.40 -4.34 -21.12
C ILE A 187 9.72 -5.05 -20.80
N PRO A 188 10.83 -4.92 -21.57
CA PRO A 188 12.09 -5.58 -21.22
C PRO A 188 12.70 -5.00 -19.94
N LEU A 189 12.61 -3.69 -19.71
CA LEU A 189 13.18 -3.06 -18.51
C LEU A 189 12.49 -3.54 -17.22
N SER A 190 11.22 -3.91 -17.29
CA SER A 190 10.49 -4.45 -16.14
C SER A 190 11.05 -5.76 -15.59
N TYR A 191 11.73 -6.55 -16.42
CA TYR A 191 12.42 -7.76 -15.98
C TYR A 191 13.67 -7.44 -15.16
N LEU A 192 14.27 -6.27 -15.38
CA LEU A 192 15.43 -5.77 -14.64
C LEU A 192 15.04 -5.08 -13.32
N LEU A 193 13.75 -4.75 -13.14
CA LEU A 193 13.29 -4.09 -11.93
C LEU A 193 13.45 -5.01 -10.70
N PRO A 194 13.95 -4.47 -9.58
CA PRO A 194 14.07 -5.23 -8.35
C PRO A 194 12.69 -5.71 -7.89
N SER A 195 12.64 -6.99 -7.51
CA SER A 195 11.46 -7.61 -6.92
C SER A 195 11.47 -7.32 -5.43
N TYR A 196 10.90 -6.19 -5.03
CA TYR A 196 10.49 -5.99 -3.66
C TYR A 196 9.11 -6.62 -3.56
N ASP A 197 9.09 -7.92 -3.28
CA ASP A 197 7.85 -8.57 -2.93
C ASP A 197 7.49 -8.05 -1.53
N ASP A 198 6.39 -7.29 -1.46
CA ASP A 198 5.77 -6.86 -0.19
C ASP A 198 5.22 -8.09 0.58
N GLN A 199 5.49 -9.33 0.12
CA GLN A 199 5.26 -10.57 0.88
C GLN A 199 5.92 -10.58 2.26
N ASN A 200 6.93 -9.74 2.51
CA ASN A 200 7.50 -9.61 3.86
C ASN A 200 6.61 -8.84 4.86
N GLN A 201 5.44 -8.33 4.44
CA GLN A 201 4.40 -7.77 5.33
C GLN A 201 3.21 -8.72 5.58
N GLU A 202 3.13 -9.88 4.93
CA GLU A 202 2.12 -10.92 5.19
C GLU A 202 2.74 -12.25 5.66
N ASP A 203 3.82 -12.17 6.44
CA ASP A 203 4.28 -13.28 7.27
C ASP A 203 3.89 -13.05 8.75
N LEU A 204 2.84 -12.26 8.98
CA LEU A 204 2.09 -12.34 10.23
C LEU A 204 1.59 -13.80 10.34
N PRO A 205 1.80 -14.47 11.48
CA PRO A 205 1.48 -15.88 11.64
C PRO A 205 0.02 -16.10 11.29
N TYR A 206 -0.28 -17.16 10.55
CA TYR A 206 -1.67 -17.51 10.29
C TYR A 206 -2.36 -17.83 11.61
N PHE A 207 -3.47 -17.15 11.85
CA PHE A 207 -4.32 -17.43 12.98
C PHE A 207 -5.44 -18.36 12.52
N LEU A 208 -5.49 -19.53 13.15
CA LEU A 208 -6.55 -20.50 12.97
C LEU A 208 -7.57 -20.28 14.05
N GLU A 209 -8.77 -19.90 13.63
CA GLU A 209 -9.89 -19.74 14.54
C GLU A 209 -10.70 -21.04 14.61
N SER A 210 -10.90 -21.51 15.83
CA SER A 210 -11.73 -22.67 16.11
C SER A 210 -12.70 -22.39 17.26
N ARG A 211 -13.77 -23.15 17.35
CA ARG A 211 -14.77 -23.05 18.42
C ARG A 211 -14.89 -24.37 19.15
N VAL A 212 -15.11 -24.27 20.45
CA VAL A 212 -15.47 -25.42 21.28
C VAL A 212 -16.96 -25.70 21.13
N GLU A 213 -17.31 -26.87 20.59
CA GLU A 213 -18.71 -27.27 20.38
C GLU A 213 -19.44 -27.55 21.71
N PRO A 214 -20.76 -27.32 21.78
CA PRO A 214 -21.58 -27.78 22.90
C PRO A 214 -21.51 -29.31 23.01
N GLY A 215 -21.09 -29.81 24.18
CA GLY A 215 -20.88 -31.26 24.39
C GLY A 215 -19.47 -31.76 24.03
N SER A 216 -18.56 -30.86 23.66
CA SER A 216 -17.16 -31.20 23.44
C SER A 216 -16.50 -31.75 24.72
N PRO A 217 -15.63 -32.79 24.61
CA PRO A 217 -14.87 -33.30 25.75
C PRO A 217 -13.87 -32.28 26.31
N LEU A 218 -13.64 -31.17 25.60
CA LEU A 218 -12.79 -30.07 26.03
C LEU A 218 -13.43 -29.20 27.12
N VAL A 219 -14.76 -29.22 27.22
CA VAL A 219 -15.52 -28.36 28.14
C VAL A 219 -15.31 -28.79 29.59
N GLY A 220 -15.06 -27.83 30.47
CA GLY A 220 -14.86 -28.07 31.90
C GLY A 220 -13.45 -28.55 32.26
N ARG A 221 -12.57 -28.71 31.28
CA ARG A 221 -11.15 -29.04 31.45
C ARG A 221 -10.28 -27.82 31.20
N THR A 222 -9.11 -27.82 31.82
CA THR A 222 -8.09 -26.79 31.65
C THR A 222 -7.40 -26.89 30.29
N ILE A 223 -6.73 -25.82 29.83
CA ILE A 223 -5.90 -25.83 28.62
C ILE A 223 -4.83 -26.94 28.68
N SER A 224 -4.24 -27.16 29.86
CA SER A 224 -3.21 -28.18 30.05
C SER A 224 -3.79 -29.59 29.97
N GLU A 225 -4.93 -29.85 30.61
CA GLU A 225 -5.61 -31.16 30.55
C GLU A 225 -6.09 -31.51 29.14
N ASN A 226 -6.42 -30.48 28.34
CA ASN A 226 -6.81 -30.62 26.94
C ASN A 226 -5.61 -30.70 25.97
N ASN A 227 -4.37 -30.70 26.47
CA ASN A 227 -3.14 -30.74 25.67
C ASN A 227 -3.01 -29.64 24.60
N LEU A 228 -3.77 -28.54 24.69
CA LEU A 228 -3.76 -27.46 23.69
C LEU A 228 -2.48 -26.61 23.73
N ARG A 229 -1.66 -26.79 24.77
CA ARG A 229 -0.29 -26.22 24.89
C ARG A 229 0.81 -27.14 24.37
N ALA A 230 0.52 -28.43 24.18
CA ALA A 230 1.50 -29.43 23.75
C ALA A 230 1.56 -29.60 22.22
N LEU A 231 0.78 -28.79 21.49
CA LEU A 231 0.78 -28.79 20.03
C LEU A 231 2.17 -28.38 19.50
N ARG A 232 2.67 -29.13 18.52
CA ARG A 232 4.06 -29.04 18.07
C ARG A 232 4.35 -27.81 17.22
N LYS A 233 3.41 -27.49 16.32
CA LYS A 233 3.51 -26.41 15.31
C LYS A 233 2.44 -25.30 15.49
N LEU A 234 1.55 -25.45 16.48
CA LEU A 234 0.49 -24.49 16.79
C LEU A 234 0.56 -24.07 18.25
N PHE A 235 0.21 -22.82 18.52
CA PHE A 235 0.18 -22.25 19.85
C PHE A 235 -1.14 -21.55 20.09
N LEU A 236 -1.83 -21.89 21.17
CA LEU A 236 -2.98 -21.11 21.62
C LEU A 236 -2.51 -19.73 22.06
N ALA A 237 -2.99 -18.69 21.37
CA ALA A 237 -2.67 -17.31 21.65
C ALA A 237 -3.76 -16.64 22.50
N GLU A 238 -5.02 -16.81 22.09
CA GLU A 238 -6.16 -16.14 22.71
C GLU A 238 -7.37 -17.06 22.83
N VAL A 239 -8.19 -16.78 23.84
CA VAL A 239 -9.56 -17.31 23.94
C VAL A 239 -10.51 -16.12 23.93
N VAL A 240 -11.50 -16.13 23.04
CA VAL A 240 -12.58 -15.14 23.03
C VAL A 240 -13.84 -15.79 23.60
N ARG A 241 -14.35 -15.21 24.69
CA ARG A 241 -15.57 -15.64 25.37
C ARG A 241 -16.53 -14.46 25.47
N ASP A 242 -17.75 -14.63 24.95
CA ASP A 242 -18.80 -13.60 24.98
C ASP A 242 -18.35 -12.21 24.46
N GLY A 243 -17.47 -12.19 23.45
CA GLY A 243 -16.91 -10.97 22.87
C GLY A 243 -15.74 -10.35 23.65
N VAL A 244 -15.35 -10.93 24.78
CA VAL A 244 -14.17 -10.52 25.55
C VAL A 244 -12.98 -11.39 25.18
N THR A 245 -11.91 -10.76 24.70
CA THR A 245 -10.64 -11.43 24.40
C THR A 245 -9.82 -11.61 25.66
N VAL A 246 -9.42 -12.85 25.93
CA VAL A 246 -8.45 -13.24 26.95
C VAL A 246 -7.16 -13.60 26.23
N SER A 247 -6.25 -12.63 26.15
CA SER A 247 -4.88 -12.83 25.68
C SER A 247 -4.04 -13.49 26.79
N SER A 248 -3.00 -14.25 26.44
CA SER A 248 -2.10 -14.92 27.41
C SER A 248 -2.80 -15.99 28.29
N VAL A 249 -3.44 -16.96 27.63
CA VAL A 249 -4.19 -18.03 28.31
C VAL A 249 -3.27 -18.94 29.13
N GLY A 250 -3.47 -18.95 30.46
CA GLY A 250 -2.74 -19.79 31.42
C GLY A 250 -3.03 -21.29 31.28
N PRO A 251 -2.18 -22.17 31.85
CA PRO A 251 -2.38 -23.62 31.78
C PRO A 251 -3.67 -24.07 32.51
N ASP A 252 -4.04 -23.36 33.58
CA ASP A 252 -5.18 -23.67 34.45
C ASP A 252 -6.49 -23.04 33.95
N PHE A 253 -6.47 -22.37 32.79
CA PHE A 253 -7.66 -21.74 32.24
C PHE A 253 -8.67 -22.81 31.79
N VAL A 254 -9.88 -22.78 32.35
CA VAL A 254 -10.95 -23.76 32.08
C VAL A 254 -11.78 -23.34 30.85
N LEU A 255 -11.89 -24.24 29.88
CA LEU A 255 -12.67 -24.04 28.66
C LEU A 255 -14.18 -24.22 28.90
N LYS A 256 -14.98 -23.40 28.22
CA LYS A 256 -16.43 -23.48 28.19
C LYS A 256 -16.92 -23.72 26.76
N ALA A 257 -18.13 -24.27 26.64
CA ALA A 257 -18.79 -24.40 25.36
C ALA A 257 -18.93 -23.02 24.69
N LYS A 258 -18.76 -22.97 23.36
CA LYS A 258 -18.77 -21.76 22.52
C LYS A 258 -17.55 -20.84 22.67
N ASP A 259 -16.56 -21.18 23.49
CA ASP A 259 -15.29 -20.45 23.48
C ASP A 259 -14.68 -20.50 22.07
N ARG A 260 -14.21 -19.35 21.59
CA ARG A 260 -13.46 -19.26 20.33
C ARG A 260 -11.97 -19.27 20.67
N LEU A 261 -11.24 -20.24 20.15
CA LEU A 261 -9.82 -20.43 20.37
C LEU A 261 -9.06 -19.94 19.14
N LEU A 262 -8.13 -19.04 19.37
CA LEU A 262 -7.28 -18.48 18.33
C LEU A 262 -5.86 -19.05 18.45
N PHE A 263 -5.47 -19.83 17.46
CA PHE A 263 -4.15 -20.48 17.41
C PHE A 263 -3.23 -19.77 16.43
N CYS A 264 -1.99 -19.48 16.82
CA CYS A 264 -0.92 -19.04 15.93
C CYS A 264 -0.04 -20.21 15.53
N GLY A 265 0.37 -20.28 14.27
CA GLY A 265 1.45 -21.16 13.88
C GLY A 265 1.47 -21.44 12.38
N ASP A 266 1.92 -22.64 12.04
CA ASP A 266 2.07 -23.09 10.66
C ASP A 266 0.73 -23.55 10.06
N VAL A 267 0.39 -23.04 8.87
CA VAL A 267 -0.84 -23.37 8.12
C VAL A 267 -0.93 -24.85 7.82
N GLU A 268 0.21 -25.53 7.64
CA GLU A 268 0.26 -26.97 7.41
C GLU A 268 -0.32 -27.78 8.59
N SER A 269 -0.52 -27.15 9.76
CA SER A 269 -0.98 -27.80 10.98
C SER A 269 -2.50 -27.70 11.20
N VAL A 270 -3.27 -27.18 10.23
CA VAL A 270 -4.74 -27.14 10.30
C VAL A 270 -5.34 -28.53 10.56
N ALA A 271 -4.76 -29.57 9.96
CA ALA A 271 -5.19 -30.96 10.15
C ALA A 271 -5.15 -31.38 11.63
N THR A 272 -4.16 -30.92 12.39
CA THR A 272 -4.01 -31.24 13.82
C THR A 272 -5.16 -30.67 14.65
N LEU A 273 -5.73 -29.52 14.29
CA LEU A 273 -6.91 -28.97 14.99
C LEU A 273 -8.19 -29.70 14.62
N GLN A 274 -8.31 -30.17 13.37
CA GLN A 274 -9.47 -30.93 12.91
C GLN A 274 -9.56 -32.32 13.55
N GLU A 275 -8.42 -32.89 13.97
CA GLU A 275 -8.36 -34.17 14.68
C GLU A 275 -8.82 -34.08 16.15
N ILE A 276 -8.95 -32.88 16.73
CA ILE A 276 -9.34 -32.71 18.14
C ILE A 276 -10.86 -32.84 18.27
N PRO A 277 -11.38 -33.87 18.98
CA PRO A 277 -12.83 -34.08 19.09
C PRO A 277 -13.53 -32.92 19.79
N GLY A 278 -14.61 -32.41 19.18
CA GLY A 278 -15.41 -31.31 19.72
C GLY A 278 -14.80 -29.92 19.51
N LEU A 279 -13.81 -29.80 18.63
CA LEU A 279 -13.31 -28.54 18.11
C LEU A 279 -13.75 -28.39 16.64
N THR A 280 -14.35 -27.25 16.29
CA THR A 280 -14.78 -26.95 14.92
C THR A 280 -14.01 -25.75 14.39
N LEU A 281 -13.44 -25.88 13.19
CA LEU A 281 -12.61 -24.84 12.57
C LEU A 281 -13.50 -23.91 11.72
N PHE A 282 -13.48 -22.60 12.01
CA PHE A 282 -14.40 -21.64 11.38
C PHE A 282 -13.80 -20.86 10.21
N GLY A 283 -12.48 -20.97 9.97
CA GLY A 283 -11.81 -20.43 8.80
C GLY A 283 -10.40 -19.91 9.07
N GLN A 284 -9.74 -19.50 7.99
CA GLN A 284 -8.50 -18.72 8.03
C GLN A 284 -8.88 -17.24 8.07
N GLN A 285 -8.50 -16.50 9.12
CA GLN A 285 -8.67 -15.05 9.13
C GLN A 285 -7.33 -14.35 8.91
N HIS A 286 -7.29 -13.44 7.94
CA HIS A 286 -6.32 -12.35 7.92
C HIS A 286 -6.80 -11.32 8.95
N LEU A 287 -6.00 -11.08 9.98
CA LEU A 287 -6.40 -10.29 11.13
C LEU A 287 -6.38 -8.79 10.81
N ASN A 288 -7.55 -8.22 10.57
CA ASN A 288 -7.73 -6.78 10.67
C ASN A 288 -8.05 -6.42 12.14
N GLY A 289 -7.16 -5.65 12.80
CA GLY A 289 -7.49 -4.95 14.05
C GLY A 289 -6.95 -5.52 15.37
N GLN A 290 -5.90 -6.35 15.37
CA GLN A 290 -5.19 -6.73 16.60
C GLN A 290 -3.91 -5.88 16.79
N ASN A 291 -3.61 -5.51 18.05
CA ASN A 291 -2.41 -4.77 18.42
C ASN A 291 -1.20 -5.70 18.50
N PHE A 292 -0.52 -5.90 17.37
CA PHE A 292 0.80 -6.53 17.36
C PHE A 292 1.87 -5.51 17.71
N ILE A 293 2.88 -5.95 18.45
CA ILE A 293 4.08 -5.16 18.71
C ILE A 293 5.27 -5.94 18.16
N GLU A 294 6.05 -5.28 17.31
CA GLU A 294 7.37 -5.77 16.93
C GLU A 294 8.41 -5.25 17.93
N VAL A 295 9.19 -6.18 18.50
CA VAL A 295 10.30 -5.83 19.38
C VAL A 295 11.59 -6.47 18.88
N VAL A 296 12.70 -5.76 19.05
CA VAL A 296 14.02 -6.27 18.66
C VAL A 296 14.77 -6.72 19.91
N VAL A 297 15.35 -7.91 19.86
CA VAL A 297 16.19 -8.43 20.95
C VAL A 297 17.50 -7.64 21.00
N SER A 298 17.62 -6.76 21.99
CA SER A 298 18.87 -6.02 22.25
C SER A 298 20.03 -6.97 22.58
N SER A 299 21.25 -6.60 22.21
CA SER A 299 22.47 -7.31 22.62
C SER A 299 22.66 -7.38 24.13
N SER A 300 22.07 -6.45 24.88
CA SER A 300 22.08 -6.41 26.35
C SER A 300 20.98 -7.27 27.00
N ALA A 301 20.10 -7.91 26.22
CA ALA A 301 18.99 -8.67 26.78
C ALA A 301 19.49 -9.91 27.54
N THR A 302 19.06 -10.06 28.80
CA THR A 302 19.45 -11.18 29.68
C THR A 302 18.94 -12.56 29.23
N PHE A 303 18.11 -12.60 28.18
CA PHE A 303 17.56 -13.78 27.56
C PHE A 303 18.17 -14.10 26.18
N CYS A 304 19.18 -13.36 25.75
CA CYS A 304 20.01 -13.74 24.61
C CYS A 304 20.63 -15.13 24.81
N HIS A 305 20.75 -15.89 23.71
CA HIS A 305 21.28 -17.25 23.64
C HIS A 305 20.49 -18.29 24.44
N LYS A 306 19.24 -18.00 24.79
CA LYS A 306 18.32 -18.96 25.44
C LYS A 306 17.05 -19.12 24.64
N THR A 307 16.33 -20.21 24.88
CA THR A 307 15.03 -20.45 24.25
C THR A 307 13.91 -19.70 24.96
N LEU A 308 12.82 -19.41 24.24
CA LEU A 308 11.62 -18.80 24.82
C LEU A 308 11.02 -19.65 25.96
N LYS A 309 11.09 -20.99 25.84
CA LYS A 309 10.65 -21.93 26.87
C LYS A 309 11.52 -21.89 28.13
N GLU A 310 12.85 -21.90 27.99
CA GLU A 310 13.76 -21.82 29.13
C GLU A 310 13.57 -20.57 29.97
N ARG A 311 13.30 -19.44 29.31
CA ARG A 311 13.08 -18.15 29.97
C ARG A 311 11.63 -17.89 30.37
N ARG A 312 10.73 -18.84 30.11
CA ARG A 312 9.29 -18.71 30.36
C ARG A 312 8.76 -17.35 29.88
N PHE A 313 9.14 -16.95 28.66
CA PHE A 313 8.94 -15.61 28.13
C PHE A 313 7.50 -15.11 28.30
N ARG A 314 6.52 -15.98 28.03
CA ARG A 314 5.09 -15.69 28.17
C ARG A 314 4.66 -15.36 29.59
N GLU A 315 5.20 -16.07 30.59
CA GLU A 315 4.85 -15.84 32.00
C GLU A 315 5.52 -14.58 32.53
N ARG A 316 6.77 -14.33 32.10
CA ARG A 316 7.55 -13.18 32.53
C ARG A 316 6.98 -11.89 31.98
N PHE A 317 6.92 -11.76 30.66
CA PHE A 317 6.55 -10.51 29.99
C PHE A 317 5.05 -10.38 29.74
N ASP A 318 4.23 -11.38 30.07
CA ASP A 318 2.80 -11.41 29.69
C ASP A 318 2.59 -11.20 28.18
N ALA A 319 3.39 -11.85 27.34
CA ALA A 319 3.27 -11.73 25.88
C ALA A 319 3.46 -13.06 25.14
N VAL A 320 2.72 -13.23 24.05
CA VAL A 320 2.85 -14.40 23.17
C VAL A 320 3.71 -14.04 21.98
N VAL A 321 4.84 -14.72 21.82
CA VAL A 321 5.64 -14.64 20.59
C VAL A 321 4.94 -15.43 19.50
N VAL A 322 4.57 -14.74 18.42
CA VAL A 322 3.83 -15.33 17.31
C VAL A 322 4.72 -15.53 16.07
N ALA A 323 5.81 -14.75 15.95
CA ALA A 323 6.86 -14.98 14.95
C ALA A 323 8.23 -14.49 15.45
N ILE A 324 9.30 -15.09 14.91
CA ILE A 324 10.69 -14.67 15.12
C ILE A 324 11.35 -14.52 13.76
N ARG A 325 12.03 -13.39 13.55
CA ARG A 325 12.79 -13.08 12.33
C ARG A 325 14.25 -12.83 12.68
N ARG A 326 15.15 -13.34 11.84
CA ARG A 326 16.59 -13.06 11.92
C ARG A 326 17.03 -12.43 10.60
N GLY A 327 17.27 -11.12 10.63
CA GLY A 327 17.47 -10.34 9.41
C GLY A 327 16.23 -10.38 8.52
N HIS A 328 16.35 -10.98 7.34
CA HIS A 328 15.24 -11.10 6.38
C HIS A 328 14.53 -12.46 6.41
N GLU A 329 15.03 -13.43 7.19
CA GLU A 329 14.47 -14.79 7.22
C GLU A 329 13.56 -14.97 8.44
N ARG A 330 12.41 -15.61 8.22
CA ARG A 330 11.54 -16.11 9.29
C ARG A 330 12.11 -17.42 9.81
N LEU A 331 12.20 -17.54 11.13
CA LEU A 331 12.64 -18.78 11.75
C LEU A 331 11.45 -19.74 11.88
N GLU A 332 11.56 -20.89 11.21
CA GLU A 332 10.53 -21.93 11.20
C GLU A 332 10.67 -22.93 12.36
N GLY A 333 9.58 -23.65 12.64
CA GLY A 333 9.52 -24.70 13.66
C GLY A 333 8.89 -24.25 14.98
N GLY A 334 9.15 -25.01 16.04
CA GLY A 334 8.59 -24.72 17.36
C GLY A 334 9.21 -23.45 17.93
N LEU A 335 8.52 -22.30 17.79
CA LEU A 335 9.01 -20.98 18.26
C LEU A 335 9.55 -21.03 19.70
N GLY A 336 8.90 -21.80 20.57
CA GLY A 336 9.32 -22.01 21.96
C GLY A 336 10.73 -22.61 22.15
N SER A 337 11.24 -23.37 21.18
CA SER A 337 12.56 -24.01 21.20
C SER A 337 13.63 -23.25 20.42
N ILE A 338 13.28 -22.12 19.81
CA ILE A 338 14.23 -21.30 19.07
C ILE A 338 15.12 -20.53 20.05
N THR A 339 16.44 -20.65 19.87
CA THR A 339 17.43 -19.88 20.64
C THR A 339 17.53 -18.47 20.09
N LEU A 340 17.20 -17.49 20.94
CA LEU A 340 17.23 -16.08 20.59
C LEU A 340 18.66 -15.57 20.41
N ALA A 341 18.87 -14.73 19.40
CA ALA A 341 20.11 -14.02 19.15
C ALA A 341 19.87 -12.49 19.23
N PRO A 342 20.92 -11.71 19.57
CA PRO A 342 20.87 -10.26 19.39
C PRO A 342 20.48 -9.87 17.96
N GLY A 343 19.56 -8.93 17.82
CA GLY A 343 19.03 -8.47 16.54
C GLY A 343 17.88 -9.31 15.97
N ASP A 344 17.46 -10.38 16.65
CA ASP A 344 16.22 -11.07 16.30
C ASP A 344 15.02 -10.14 16.52
N THR A 345 14.10 -10.09 15.56
CA THR A 345 12.82 -9.36 15.68
C THR A 345 11.73 -10.34 16.10
N LEU A 346 11.07 -10.05 17.20
CA LEU A 346 9.93 -10.81 17.72
C LEU A 346 8.65 -10.06 17.41
N VAL A 347 7.69 -10.75 16.80
CA VAL A 347 6.32 -10.25 16.68
C VAL A 347 5.53 -10.80 17.85
N LEU A 348 4.94 -9.92 18.65
CA LEU A 348 4.29 -10.26 19.91
C LEU A 348 2.81 -9.88 19.91
N VAL A 349 2.00 -10.72 20.57
CA VAL A 349 0.69 -10.32 21.09
C VAL A 349 0.85 -9.97 22.56
N PRO A 350 0.80 -8.69 22.94
CA PRO A 350 0.92 -8.25 24.32
C PRO A 350 -0.34 -8.63 25.11
N GLY A 351 -0.14 -9.18 26.30
CA GLY A 351 -1.15 -9.27 27.34
C GLY A 351 -1.31 -7.93 28.06
N LYS A 352 -2.22 -7.90 29.05
CA LYS A 352 -2.58 -6.65 29.75
C LYS A 352 -1.42 -6.05 30.55
N ARG A 353 -0.40 -6.84 30.93
CA ARG A 353 0.73 -6.40 31.76
C ARG A 353 2.02 -6.15 30.98
N PHE A 354 1.99 -6.27 29.65
CA PHE A 354 3.20 -6.16 28.83
C PHE A 354 3.90 -4.79 28.94
N GLU A 355 3.15 -3.68 28.99
CA GLU A 355 3.73 -2.33 29.08
C GLU A 355 4.27 -1.95 30.48
N SER A 356 4.01 -2.79 31.49
CA SER A 356 4.42 -2.52 32.88
C SER A 356 5.77 -3.14 33.28
N GLU A 357 6.39 -3.92 32.40
CA GLU A 357 7.76 -4.47 32.53
C GLU A 357 8.68 -3.93 31.44
#